data_AF-A0A2R5L3F7-F1
#
_entry.id   AF-A0A2R5L3F7-F1
#
_cell.length_a   1.000
_cell.length_b   1.000
_cell.length_c   1.000
_cell.angle_alpha   90.00
_cell.angle_beta   90.00
_cell.angle_gamma   90.00
#
_symmetry.space_group_name_H-M   'P 1'
#
loop_
_entity.id
_entity.type
_entity.pdbx_description
1 polymer ?
#
loop_
_entity_poly.entity_id
_entity_poly.type
_entity_poly.pdbx_seq_one_letter_code
_entity_poly.pdbx_strand_id
1 'polypeptide(L)'
;FDKTNYSIWYCEYKYAEELSKVFMTCNLIGGMFQRVDKLRKNAFASMCVFGEDKANNISGIWVWRGQELCFPLCEDWTIDYESYDWKKLDADSDETKKMVDQYFKWLGEDSKGRKVNQGKIFK
;
A
#
# COMPACT_ATOMS: atom_id res chain seq x y z
N PHE A 1 15.84 9.68 -4.17
CA PHE A 1 14.40 9.92 -4.30
C PHE A 1 14.21 11.38 -4.70
N ASP A 2 13.58 11.66 -5.85
CA ASP A 2 13.31 13.03 -6.28
C ASP A 2 12.00 13.51 -5.66
N LYS A 3 12.11 14.22 -4.54
CA LYS A 3 10.98 14.69 -3.72
C LYS A 3 10.12 15.75 -4.40
N THR A 4 10.62 16.40 -5.43
CA THR A 4 9.87 17.43 -6.16
C THR A 4 8.88 16.79 -7.13
N ASN A 5 9.30 15.71 -7.78
CA ASN A 5 8.50 15.02 -8.80
C ASN A 5 7.76 13.79 -8.28
N TYR A 6 8.21 13.17 -7.18
CA TYR A 6 7.59 11.98 -6.61
C TYR A 6 7.06 12.24 -5.20
N SER A 7 5.98 11.56 -4.85
CA SER A 7 5.44 11.54 -3.50
C SER A 7 5.38 10.11 -2.98
N ILE A 8 5.52 9.96 -1.66
CA ILE A 8 5.40 8.69 -0.95
C ILE A 8 4.08 8.73 -0.19
N TRP A 9 3.31 7.67 -0.30
CA TRP A 9 2.02 7.51 0.34
C TRP A 9 1.98 6.20 1.10
N TYR A 10 1.59 6.28 2.36
CA TYR A 10 1.19 5.13 3.14
C TYR A 10 -0.28 4.85 2.91
N CYS A 11 -0.62 3.58 2.72
CA CYS A 11 -2.00 3.14 2.71
C CYS A 11 -2.25 2.06 3.77
N GLU A 12 -3.41 2.11 4.39
CA GLU A 12 -3.87 1.09 5.33
C GLU A 12 -5.34 0.78 5.11
N TYR A 13 -5.72 -0.50 5.19
CA TYR A 13 -7.08 -0.93 4.89
C TYR A 13 -8.02 -0.65 6.06
N LYS A 14 -9.11 0.08 5.77
CA LYS A 14 -10.10 0.51 6.77
C LYS A 14 -10.86 -0.66 7.38
N TYR A 15 -11.16 -1.67 6.56
CA TYR A 15 -12.06 -2.76 6.92
C TYR A 15 -11.29 -4.05 7.25
N ALA A 16 -10.20 -3.94 8.00
CA ALA A 16 -9.39 -5.10 8.39
C ALA A 16 -10.20 -6.21 9.09
N GLU A 17 -11.32 -5.85 9.72
CA GLU A 17 -12.24 -6.78 10.38
C GLU A 17 -13.04 -7.66 9.41
N GLU A 18 -13.22 -7.21 8.17
CA GLU A 18 -13.89 -7.99 7.11
C GLU A 18 -12.94 -9.00 6.44
N LEU A 19 -11.64 -8.89 6.70
CA LEU A 19 -10.65 -9.76 6.10
C LEU A 19 -10.64 -11.14 6.75
N SER A 20 -11.08 -12.14 6.00
CA SER A 20 -11.26 -13.50 6.52
C SER A 20 -10.02 -14.38 6.41
N LYS A 21 -9.43 -14.55 5.23
CA LYS A 21 -8.27 -15.44 5.02
C LYS A 21 -7.15 -14.70 4.30
N VAL A 22 -5.91 -14.94 4.70
CA VAL A 22 -4.72 -14.25 4.15
C VAL A 22 -4.63 -14.39 2.63
N PHE A 23 -4.98 -15.55 2.07
CA PHE A 23 -4.99 -15.73 0.62
C PHE A 23 -6.07 -14.90 -0.10
N MET A 24 -7.24 -14.71 0.52
CA MET A 24 -8.31 -13.87 -0.04
C MET A 24 -7.89 -12.41 -0.02
N THR A 25 -7.27 -11.98 1.08
CA THR A 25 -6.65 -10.66 1.23
C THR A 25 -5.59 -10.41 0.16
N CYS A 26 -4.75 -11.40 -0.12
CA CYS A 26 -3.77 -11.31 -1.21
C CYS A 26 -4.41 -11.23 -2.60
N ASN A 27 -5.53 -11.92 -2.82
CA ASN A 27 -6.29 -11.81 -4.07
C ASN A 27 -6.94 -10.44 -4.22
N LEU A 28 -7.40 -9.82 -3.12
CA LEU A 28 -7.97 -8.47 -3.12
C LEU A 28 -6.93 -7.44 -3.60
N ILE A 29 -5.71 -7.48 -3.06
CA ILE A 29 -4.59 -6.64 -3.52
C ILE A 29 -4.30 -6.89 -5.01
N GLY A 30 -4.31 -8.16 -5.43
CA GLY A 30 -4.12 -8.52 -6.84
C GLY A 30 -5.19 -7.92 -7.76
N GLY A 31 -6.46 -7.94 -7.35
CA GLY A 31 -7.56 -7.33 -8.09
C GLY A 31 -7.41 -5.81 -8.21
N MET A 32 -6.99 -5.14 -7.13
CA MET A 32 -6.69 -3.71 -7.17
C MET A 32 -5.60 -3.41 -8.19
N PHE A 33 -4.48 -4.15 -8.16
CA PHE A 33 -3.36 -3.95 -9.10
C PHE A 33 -3.77 -4.10 -10.56
N GLN A 34 -4.69 -5.02 -10.87
CA GLN A 34 -5.22 -5.18 -12.22
C GLN A 34 -6.05 -3.97 -12.66
N ARG A 35 -6.88 -3.40 -11.76
CA ARG A 35 -7.69 -2.21 -12.05
C ARG A 35 -6.83 -0.96 -12.25
N VAL A 36 -5.76 -0.84 -11.47
CA VAL A 36 -4.80 0.27 -11.59
C VAL A 36 -3.62 -0.04 -12.53
N ASP A 37 -3.64 -1.11 -13.34
CA ASP A 37 -2.48 -1.52 -14.16
C ASP A 37 -1.94 -0.41 -15.08
N LYS A 38 -2.81 0.46 -15.59
CA LYS A 38 -2.42 1.64 -16.39
C LYS A 38 -1.49 2.60 -15.61
N LEU A 39 -1.63 2.68 -14.29
CA LEU A 39 -0.84 3.51 -13.39
C LEU A 39 0.58 2.97 -13.18
N ARG A 40 0.84 1.68 -13.43
CA ARG A 40 2.13 1.02 -13.15
C ARG A 40 3.33 1.67 -13.82
N LYS A 41 3.13 2.35 -14.96
CA LYS A 41 4.21 3.05 -15.68
C LYS A 41 4.75 4.27 -14.91
N ASN A 42 3.94 4.82 -14.01
CA ASN A 42 4.24 6.06 -13.27
C ASN A 42 4.16 5.87 -11.75
N ALA A 43 3.89 4.64 -11.28
CA ALA A 43 3.75 4.32 -9.87
C ALA A 43 4.39 2.97 -9.54
N PHE A 44 4.86 2.87 -8.31
CA PHE A 44 5.41 1.70 -7.68
C PHE A 44 4.75 1.53 -6.32
N ALA A 45 4.47 0.30 -5.92
CA ALA A 45 3.96 0.06 -4.57
C ALA A 45 4.50 -1.24 -3.99
N SER A 46 4.65 -1.26 -2.67
CA SER A 46 4.87 -2.46 -1.88
C SER A 46 3.72 -2.61 -0.90
N MET A 47 2.82 -3.53 -1.20
CA MET A 47 1.67 -3.89 -0.36
C MET A 47 2.01 -5.15 0.43
N CYS A 48 1.74 -5.14 1.72
CA CYS A 48 1.99 -6.24 2.63
C CYS A 48 0.68 -6.65 3.32
N VAL A 49 0.51 -7.96 3.48
CA VAL A 49 -0.51 -8.57 4.32
C VAL A 49 0.15 -9.00 5.61
N PHE A 50 -0.38 -8.50 6.72
CA PHE A 50 0.13 -8.75 8.06
C PHE A 50 -0.83 -9.65 8.83
N GLY A 51 -0.30 -10.47 9.73
CA GLY A 51 -1.08 -11.32 10.63
C GLY A 51 -1.47 -12.67 10.03
N GLU A 52 -2.58 -13.22 10.53
CA GLU A 52 -3.04 -14.58 10.25
C GLU A 52 -4.51 -14.59 9.81
N ASP A 53 -5.03 -15.76 9.47
CA ASP A 53 -6.44 -15.92 9.10
C ASP A 53 -7.35 -15.35 10.21
N LYS A 54 -8.37 -14.59 9.81
CA LYS A 54 -9.34 -13.85 10.64
C LYS A 54 -8.77 -12.70 11.49
N ALA A 55 -7.45 -12.50 11.47
CA ALA A 55 -6.77 -11.42 12.19
C ALA A 55 -5.66 -10.81 11.32
N ASN A 56 -5.99 -10.52 10.06
CA ASN A 56 -5.04 -9.93 9.12
C ASN A 56 -5.36 -8.45 8.82
N ASN A 57 -4.33 -7.74 8.34
CA ASN A 57 -4.43 -6.36 7.89
C ASN A 57 -3.73 -6.23 6.54
N ILE A 58 -4.10 -5.20 5.78
CA ILE A 58 -3.37 -4.78 4.59
C ILE A 58 -2.83 -3.39 4.87
N SER A 59 -1.53 -3.22 4.66
CA SER A 59 -0.94 -1.90 4.58
C SER A 59 0.21 -1.91 3.58
N GLY A 60 0.58 -0.74 3.09
CA GLY A 60 1.59 -0.64 2.06
C GLY A 60 2.11 0.76 1.83
N ILE A 61 3.21 0.81 1.10
CA ILE A 61 3.82 2.05 0.65
C ILE A 61 3.65 2.16 -0.85
N TRP A 62 3.12 3.28 -1.29
CA TRP A 62 2.98 3.66 -2.67
C TRP A 62 3.88 4.84 -2.97
N VAL A 63 4.45 4.84 -4.18
CA VAL A 63 5.29 5.90 -4.70
C VAL A 63 4.86 6.16 -6.12
N TRP A 64 4.46 7.39 -6.44
CA TRP A 64 4.11 7.77 -7.80
C TRP A 64 4.60 9.16 -8.13
N ARG A 65 4.61 9.45 -9.43
CA ARG A 65 4.95 10.78 -9.93
C ARG A 65 3.76 11.73 -9.71
N GLY A 66 4.03 12.88 -9.11
CA GLY A 66 3.04 13.87 -8.70
C GLY A 66 3.00 14.07 -7.19
N GLN A 67 2.41 15.18 -6.74
CA GLN A 67 2.31 15.53 -5.32
C GLN A 67 0.92 15.26 -4.73
N GLU A 68 -0.05 14.97 -5.59
CA GLU A 68 -1.44 14.71 -5.24
C GLU A 68 -1.74 13.21 -5.31
N LEU A 69 -2.89 12.83 -4.75
CA LEU A 69 -3.41 11.47 -4.90
C LEU A 69 -3.67 11.19 -6.38
N CYS A 70 -3.14 10.07 -6.88
CA CYS A 70 -3.29 9.70 -8.28
C CYS A 70 -4.66 9.06 -8.59
N PHE A 71 -5.34 8.48 -7.59
CA PHE A 71 -6.63 7.78 -7.78
C PHE A 71 -7.76 8.67 -8.31
N PRO A 72 -7.95 9.92 -7.83
CA PRO A 72 -8.98 10.82 -8.37
C PRO A 72 -8.77 11.23 -9.84
N LEU A 73 -7.61 10.95 -10.43
CA LEU A 73 -7.33 11.28 -11.84
C LEU A 73 -8.10 10.38 -12.82
N CYS A 74 -8.62 9.23 -12.35
CA CYS A 74 -9.35 8.29 -13.19
C CYS A 74 -10.41 7.55 -12.35
N GLU A 75 -11.67 7.62 -12.76
CA GLU A 75 -12.78 6.94 -12.08
C GLU A 75 -12.59 5.41 -12.01
N ASP A 76 -11.87 4.80 -12.95
CA ASP A 76 -11.56 3.36 -12.89
C ASP A 76 -10.67 3.00 -11.67
N TRP A 77 -9.89 3.96 -11.16
CA TRP A 77 -8.98 3.77 -10.04
C TRP A 77 -9.64 4.10 -8.69
N THR A 78 -10.81 4.75 -8.70
CA THR A 78 -11.49 5.18 -7.48
C THR A 78 -12.23 4.04 -6.77
N ILE A 79 -12.34 2.87 -7.39
CA ILE A 79 -13.15 1.75 -6.87
C ILE A 79 -12.60 1.18 -5.55
N ASP A 80 -11.29 0.92 -5.47
CA ASP A 80 -10.71 0.32 -4.25
C ASP A 80 -10.07 1.31 -3.32
N TYR A 81 -9.58 2.45 -3.82
CA TYR A 81 -8.77 3.34 -2.99
C TYR A 81 -9.57 3.90 -1.81
N GLU A 82 -10.90 4.01 -1.91
CA GLU A 82 -11.77 4.48 -0.83
C GLU A 82 -11.76 3.56 0.39
N SER A 83 -11.51 2.26 0.17
CA SER A 83 -11.39 1.25 1.23
C SER A 83 -10.06 1.34 1.99
N TYR A 84 -9.14 2.19 1.54
CA TYR A 84 -7.87 2.45 2.20
C TYR A 84 -7.81 3.89 2.72
N ASP A 85 -7.17 4.07 3.86
CA ASP A 85 -6.73 5.38 4.33
C ASP A 85 -5.39 5.72 3.70
N TRP A 86 -5.27 6.92 3.14
CA TRP A 86 -4.08 7.39 2.46
C TRP A 86 -3.43 8.52 3.23
N LYS A 87 -2.16 8.34 3.59
CA LYS A 87 -1.36 9.35 4.27
C LYS A 87 -0.13 9.67 3.46
N LYS A 88 0.00 10.93 3.03
CA LYS A 88 1.24 11.40 2.41
C LYS A 88 2.35 11.39 3.46
N LEU A 89 3.47 10.76 3.12
CA LEU A 89 4.65 10.70 3.96
C LEU A 89 5.70 11.72 3.50
N ASP A 90 6.43 12.26 4.46
CA ASP A 90 7.58 13.13 4.18
C ASP A 90 8.83 12.27 3.94
N ALA A 91 9.41 12.38 2.74
CA ALA A 91 10.59 11.63 2.36
C ALA A 91 11.87 12.04 3.12
N ASP A 92 11.90 13.24 3.71
CA ASP A 92 13.05 13.71 4.48
C ASP A 92 13.07 13.11 5.90
N SER A 93 11.91 12.68 6.43
CA SER A 93 11.80 12.06 7.76
C SER A 93 12.49 10.69 7.82
N ASP A 94 13.29 10.49 8.87
CA ASP A 94 13.96 9.21 9.13
C ASP A 94 12.97 8.08 9.44
N GLU A 95 11.78 8.42 9.95
CA GLU A 95 10.69 7.47 10.19
C GLU A 95 10.15 6.92 8.86
N THR A 96 9.91 7.81 7.88
CA THR A 96 9.48 7.40 6.54
C THR A 96 10.52 6.53 5.87
N LYS A 97 11.81 6.88 5.98
CA LYS A 97 12.89 6.07 5.39
C LYS A 97 12.93 4.67 5.99
N LYS A 98 12.80 4.55 7.31
CA LYS A 98 12.73 3.25 8.01
C LYS A 98 11.50 2.47 7.58
N MET A 99 10.34 3.12 7.51
CA MET A 99 9.09 2.48 7.09
C MET A 99 9.21 1.99 5.64
N VAL A 100 9.66 2.82 4.71
CA VAL A 100 9.88 2.42 3.31
C VAL A 100 10.84 1.24 3.23
N ASP A 101 11.96 1.25 3.95
CA ASP A 101 12.92 0.14 3.97
C ASP A 101 12.30 -1.16 4.51
N GLN A 102 11.53 -1.08 5.60
CA GLN A 102 10.80 -2.21 6.17
C GLN A 102 9.77 -2.80 5.19
N TYR A 103 8.94 -1.96 4.59
CA TYR A 103 7.93 -2.37 3.61
C TYR A 103 8.56 -2.85 2.30
N PHE A 104 9.75 -2.39 1.91
CA PHE A 104 10.42 -2.86 0.70
C PHE A 104 11.14 -4.18 0.93
N LYS A 105 11.66 -4.42 2.14
CA LYS A 105 12.27 -5.69 2.54
C LYS A 105 11.25 -6.73 2.98
N TRP A 106 9.98 -6.35 3.13
CA TRP A 106 8.94 -7.19 3.75
C TRP A 106 9.34 -7.65 5.15
N LEU A 107 10.08 -6.79 5.85
CA LEU A 107 10.59 -7.03 7.20
C LEU A 107 9.96 -6.00 8.13
N GLY A 108 9.12 -6.45 9.05
CA GLY A 108 8.53 -5.56 10.04
C GLY A 108 7.23 -6.09 10.62
N GLU A 109 6.67 -5.24 11.48
CA GLU A 109 5.36 -5.44 12.07
C GLU A 109 4.45 -4.27 11.67
N ASP A 110 3.16 -4.55 11.52
CA ASP A 110 2.09 -3.56 11.42
C ASP A 110 2.13 -2.63 12.67
N SER A 111 1.51 -1.45 12.57
CA SER A 111 1.08 -0.62 13.71
C SER A 111 0.49 -1.42 14.88
N LYS A 112 -0.12 -2.59 14.63
CA LYS A 112 -0.68 -3.52 15.63
C LYS A 112 0.25 -4.66 16.07
N GLY A 113 1.54 -4.63 15.72
CA GLY A 113 2.51 -5.69 16.09
C GLY A 113 2.35 -7.00 15.30
N ARG A 114 1.58 -6.99 14.21
CA ARG A 114 1.33 -8.18 13.39
C ARG A 114 2.50 -8.39 12.44
N LYS A 115 3.04 -9.60 12.34
CA LYS A 115 4.14 -9.92 11.43
C LYS A 115 3.68 -9.95 9.98
N VAL A 116 4.56 -9.55 9.05
CA VAL A 116 4.34 -9.76 7.62
C VAL A 116 4.14 -11.24 7.34
N ASN A 117 3.06 -11.57 6.65
CA ASN A 117 2.76 -12.91 6.17
C ASN A 117 3.07 -13.03 4.67
N GLN A 118 2.54 -12.10 3.87
CA GLN A 118 2.74 -12.06 2.41
C GLN A 118 2.94 -10.63 1.93
N GLY A 119 3.64 -10.47 0.80
CA GLY A 119 3.85 -9.19 0.15
C GLY A 119 3.56 -9.26 -1.34
N LYS A 120 3.15 -8.12 -1.92
CA LYS A 120 2.92 -7.93 -3.35
C LYS A 120 3.51 -6.60 -3.79
N ILE A 121 4.35 -6.66 -4.81
CA ILE A 121 4.92 -5.47 -5.45
C ILE A 121 4.09 -5.11 -6.67
N PHE A 122 3.75 -3.83 -6.80
CA PHE A 122 3.19 -3.21 -7.97
C PHE A 122 4.31 -2.56 -8.80
N LYS A 123 4.51 -3.02 -10.04
CA LYS A 123 5.52 -2.55 -10.99
C LYS A 123 5.09 -2.78 -12.44
#